data_AF-A0A9J6CRA2-F1
#
_entry.id   AF-A0A9J6CRA2-F1
#
_cell.length_a   1.000
_cell.length_b   1.000
_cell.length_c   1.000
_cell.angle_alpha   90.00
_cell.angle_beta   90.00
_cell.angle_gamma   90.00
#
_symmetry.space_group_name_H-M   'P 1'
#
loop_
_entity.id
_entity.type
_entity.pdbx_description
1 polymer ?
#
loop_
_entity_poly.entity_id
_entity_poly.type
_entity_poly.pdbx_seq_one_letter_code
_entity_poly.pdbx_strand_id
1 'polypeptide(L)'
;MKILKKINKNKTFDPKRLLEIEKCEMVLKKHYSHSTNYCDNIQCLKIKLLDDHFNECESKFTTCYICKQFLSLISIHSRTCINSKCTVPNCIDFKRICVRSIKLISEKLIKISTKRCTLRIKNEE
;
A
#
# COMPACT_ATOMS: atom_id res chain seq x y z
N MET A 1 2.55 -7.56 31.09
CA MET A 1 3.12 -7.55 29.71
C MET A 1 2.48 -6.42 28.89
N LYS A 2 3.07 -5.21 28.93
CA LYS A 2 2.56 -4.01 28.24
C LYS A 2 3.05 -4.00 26.77
N ILE A 3 2.26 -4.48 25.83
CA ILE A 3 2.50 -4.25 24.38
C ILE A 3 1.18 -3.92 23.69
N LEU A 4 0.72 -2.67 23.87
CA LEU A 4 -0.12 -2.01 22.88
C LEU A 4 0.72 -0.85 22.33
N LYS A 5 1.50 -1.17 21.28
CA LYS A 5 2.32 -0.20 20.56
C LYS A 5 1.40 0.82 19.88
N LYS A 6 1.34 2.01 20.47
CA LYS A 6 1.27 3.34 19.83
C LYS A 6 0.81 3.31 18.37
N ILE A 7 -0.49 3.15 18.14
CA ILE A 7 -1.09 3.62 16.89
C ILE A 7 -1.04 5.14 17.01
N ASN A 8 -0.11 5.78 16.29
CA ASN A 8 -0.13 7.23 16.14
C ASN A 8 -1.33 7.61 15.26
N LYS A 9 -2.52 7.64 15.88
CA LYS A 9 -3.74 8.19 15.33
C LYS A 9 -3.62 9.70 15.49
N ASN A 10 -3.17 10.40 14.44
CA ASN A 10 -3.47 11.80 14.15
C ASN A 10 -2.78 12.19 12.83
N LYS A 11 -3.16 11.55 11.73
CA LYS A 11 -3.16 12.24 10.43
C LYS A 11 -4.60 12.67 10.23
N THR A 12 -4.89 13.94 10.46
CA THR A 12 -6.18 14.53 10.12
C THR A 12 -6.43 14.29 8.63
N PHE A 13 -7.68 13.97 8.28
CA PHE A 13 -8.08 13.88 6.88
C PHE A 13 -7.84 15.24 6.22
N ASP A 14 -6.95 15.27 5.23
CA ASP A 14 -6.62 16.48 4.48
C ASP A 14 -7.02 16.24 3.01
N PRO A 15 -8.09 16.88 2.52
CA PRO A 15 -8.57 16.70 1.16
C PRO A 15 -7.56 17.19 0.11
N LYS A 16 -6.73 18.19 0.42
CA LYS A 16 -5.68 18.65 -0.50
C LYS A 16 -4.60 17.59 -0.66
N ARG A 17 -4.22 16.95 0.45
CA ARG A 17 -3.27 15.83 0.43
C ARG A 17 -3.80 14.64 -0.34
N LEU A 18 -5.09 14.33 -0.20
CA LEU A 18 -5.73 13.25 -0.96
C LEU A 18 -5.65 13.52 -2.47
N LEU A 19 -5.98 14.75 -2.89
CA LEU A 19 -5.89 15.16 -4.30
C LEU A 19 -4.47 15.02 -4.86
N GLU A 20 -3.45 15.42 -4.09
CA GLU A 20 -2.04 15.26 -4.51
C GLU A 20 -1.63 13.79 -4.65
N ILE A 21 -2.14 12.91 -3.77
CA ILE A 21 -1.91 11.46 -3.87
C ILE A 21 -2.56 10.90 -5.14
N GLU A 22 -3.80 11.29 -5.43
CA GLU A 22 -4.53 10.86 -6.63
C GLU A 22 -3.80 11.29 -7.91
N LYS A 23 -3.29 12.53 -7.94
CA LYS A 23 -2.44 13.02 -9.05
C LYS A 23 -1.19 12.17 -9.21
N CYS A 24 -0.48 11.85 -8.13
CA CYS A 24 0.72 11.01 -8.19
C CYS A 24 0.41 9.62 -8.73
N GLU A 25 -0.73 9.04 -8.33
CA GLU A 25 -1.18 7.72 -8.78
C GLU A 25 -1.56 7.72 -10.28
N MET A 26 -2.22 8.78 -10.75
CA MET A 26 -2.52 8.99 -12.16
C MET A 26 -1.24 9.10 -13.01
N VAL A 27 -0.25 9.88 -12.56
CA VAL A 27 1.03 10.04 -13.26
C VAL A 27 1.79 8.71 -13.31
N LEU A 28 1.81 7.96 -12.20
CA LEU A 28 2.41 6.62 -12.15
C LEU A 28 1.78 5.68 -13.19
N LYS A 29 0.44 5.64 -13.26
CA LYS A 29 -0.28 4.84 -14.25
C LYS A 29 0.10 5.21 -15.68
N LYS A 30 0.14 6.52 -16.01
CA LYS A 30 0.49 7.01 -17.35
C LYS A 30 1.93 6.62 -17.73
N HIS A 31 2.86 6.66 -16.76
CA HIS A 31 4.26 6.28 -16.97
C HIS A 31 4.39 4.80 -17.39
N TYR A 32 3.66 3.89 -16.74
CA TYR A 32 3.73 2.45 -17.04
C TYR A 32 2.72 1.96 -18.09
N SER A 33 1.82 2.81 -18.60
CA SER A 33 0.83 2.42 -19.61
C SER A 33 1.34 2.50 -21.04
N HIS A 34 2.35 3.32 -21.31
CA HIS A 34 2.90 3.50 -22.65
C HIS A 34 4.18 2.70 -22.82
N SER A 35 4.35 2.08 -23.98
CA SER A 35 5.59 1.39 -24.37
C SER A 35 6.72 2.36 -24.69
N THR A 36 6.39 3.63 -24.97
CA THR A 36 7.37 4.69 -25.19
C THR A 36 7.70 5.36 -23.86
N ASN A 37 8.99 5.39 -23.50
CA ASN A 37 9.51 6.04 -22.30
C ASN A 37 9.44 7.60 -22.35
N TYR A 38 8.45 8.15 -23.05
CA TYR A 38 8.31 9.58 -23.26
C TYR A 38 7.57 10.22 -22.07
N CYS A 39 8.33 10.92 -21.22
CA CYS A 39 7.79 11.75 -20.16
C CYS A 39 7.76 13.21 -20.62
N ASP A 40 6.56 13.71 -20.90
CA ASP A 40 6.30 15.07 -21.39
C ASP A 40 6.26 16.15 -20.29
N ASN A 41 6.25 15.73 -19.03
CA ASN A 41 6.08 16.64 -17.90
C ASN A 41 6.98 16.29 -16.70
N ILE A 42 7.21 17.31 -15.86
CA ILE A 42 8.08 17.23 -14.68
C ILE A 42 7.65 16.12 -13.71
N GLN A 43 6.34 15.86 -13.59
CA GLN A 43 5.85 14.83 -12.66
C GLN A 43 6.20 13.42 -13.15
N CYS A 44 6.07 13.16 -14.46
CA CYS A 44 6.50 11.89 -15.07
C CYS A 44 8.03 11.73 -14.95
N LEU A 45 8.80 12.80 -15.14
CA LEU A 45 10.25 12.77 -14.92
C LEU A 45 10.62 12.41 -13.48
N LYS A 46 9.89 12.93 -12.48
CA LYS A 46 10.08 12.55 -11.08
C LYS A 46 9.80 11.07 -10.85
N ILE A 47 8.73 10.53 -11.43
CA ILE A 47 8.44 9.08 -11.36
C ILE A 47 9.55 8.28 -12.00
N LYS A 48 10.03 8.70 -13.18
CA LYS A 48 11.15 8.04 -13.87
C LYS A 48 12.40 8.01 -13.00
N LEU A 49 12.78 9.12 -12.38
CA LEU A 49 13.94 9.18 -11.47
C LEU A 49 13.79 8.26 -10.25
N LEU A 50 12.57 8.15 -9.71
CA LEU A 50 12.29 7.22 -8.61
C LEU A 50 12.40 5.76 -9.06
N ASP A 51 11.94 5.46 -10.28
CA ASP A 51 12.01 4.12 -10.87
C ASP A 51 13.45 3.72 -11.18
N ASP A 52 14.21 4.58 -11.85
CA ASP A 52 15.63 4.36 -12.15
C ASP A 52 16.41 4.10 -10.86
N HIS A 53 16.23 4.95 -9.84
CA HIS A 53 16.83 4.74 -8.53
C HIS A 53 16.38 3.41 -7.89
N PHE A 54 15.09 3.08 -7.96
CA PHE A 54 14.58 1.84 -7.37
C PHE A 54 15.19 0.61 -8.06
N ASN A 55 15.39 0.64 -9.37
CA ASN A 55 15.99 -0.46 -10.12
C ASN A 55 17.46 -0.68 -9.72
N GLU A 56 18.23 0.38 -9.51
CA GLU A 56 19.66 0.33 -9.18
C GLU A 56 19.96 0.22 -7.67
N CYS A 57 19.02 0.58 -6.78
CA CYS A 57 19.28 0.63 -5.35
C CYS A 57 19.29 -0.75 -4.68
N GLU A 58 20.43 -1.16 -4.13
CA GLU A 58 20.59 -2.44 -3.40
C GLU A 58 19.77 -2.48 -2.09
N SER A 59 19.59 -1.34 -1.43
CA SER A 59 18.87 -1.23 -0.15
C SER A 59 17.39 -0.87 -0.29
N LYS A 60 16.81 -1.10 -1.50
CA LYS A 60 15.45 -0.67 -1.87
C LYS A 60 14.33 -1.20 -0.95
N PHE A 61 14.54 -2.34 -0.30
CA PHE A 61 13.56 -2.98 0.58
C PHE A 61 13.85 -2.84 2.09
N THR A 62 14.97 -2.24 2.47
CA THR A 62 15.42 -2.22 3.87
C THR A 62 15.43 -0.80 4.43
N THR A 63 16.39 0.02 4.01
CA THR A 63 16.70 1.30 4.68
C THR A 63 16.50 2.52 3.79
N CYS A 64 16.53 2.38 2.46
CA CYS A 64 16.47 3.53 1.54
C CYS A 64 15.14 4.32 1.67
N TYR A 65 15.24 5.62 1.97
CA TYR A 65 14.08 6.50 2.13
C TYR A 65 13.40 6.82 0.79
N ILE A 66 14.17 6.96 -0.30
CA ILE A 66 13.63 7.22 -1.64
C ILE A 66 12.78 6.02 -2.08
N CYS A 67 13.32 4.80 -1.97
CA CYS A 67 12.58 3.59 -2.27
C CYS A 67 11.36 3.39 -1.37
N LYS A 68 11.42 3.78 -0.08
CA LYS A 68 10.23 3.76 0.80
C LYS A 68 9.11 4.67 0.30
N GLN A 69 9.43 5.84 -0.23
CA GLN A 69 8.42 6.73 -0.84
C GLN A 69 7.83 6.10 -2.12
N PHE A 70 8.68 5.53 -2.97
CA PHE A 70 8.24 4.85 -4.19
C PHE A 70 7.34 3.64 -3.90
N LEU A 71 7.75 2.77 -2.96
CA LEU A 71 6.96 1.65 -2.49
C LEU A 71 5.65 2.09 -1.81
N SER A 72 5.64 3.24 -1.12
CA SER A 72 4.41 3.82 -0.58
C SER A 72 3.43 4.20 -1.69
N LEU A 73 3.92 4.78 -2.78
CA LEU A 73 3.09 5.12 -3.94
C LEU A 73 2.55 3.85 -4.63
N ILE A 74 3.40 2.84 -4.83
CA ILE A 74 2.99 1.52 -5.37
C ILE A 74 1.95 0.86 -4.45
N SER A 75 2.12 0.92 -3.13
CA SER A 75 1.15 0.35 -2.18
C SER A 75 -0.21 1.05 -2.23
N ILE A 76 -0.26 2.35 -2.54
CA ILE A 76 -1.52 3.06 -2.72
C ILE A 76 -2.18 2.56 -4.01
N HIS A 77 -1.43 2.53 -5.11
CA HIS A 77 -1.88 2.00 -6.39
C HIS A 77 -2.42 0.57 -6.27
N SER A 78 -1.72 -0.33 -5.59
CA SER A 78 -2.09 -1.74 -5.50
C SER A 78 -3.43 -1.99 -4.80
N ARG A 79 -3.91 -1.05 -3.97
CA ARG A 79 -5.19 -1.16 -3.25
C ARG A 79 -6.39 -0.83 -4.14
N THR A 80 -6.20 -0.01 -5.16
CA THR A 80 -7.25 0.44 -6.09
C THR A 80 -7.12 -0.18 -7.48
N CYS A 81 -5.95 -0.74 -7.80
CA CYS A 81 -5.67 -1.37 -9.07
C CYS A 81 -6.47 -2.67 -9.25
N ILE A 82 -7.30 -2.75 -10.29
CA ILE A 82 -8.07 -3.95 -10.66
C ILE A 82 -7.42 -4.75 -11.80
N ASN A 83 -6.43 -4.18 -12.50
CA ASN A 83 -5.78 -4.83 -13.64
C ASN A 83 -4.97 -6.07 -13.18
N SER A 84 -5.26 -7.23 -13.76
CA SER A 84 -4.57 -8.49 -13.49
C SER A 84 -3.19 -8.59 -14.18
N LYS A 85 -3.00 -7.84 -15.28
CA LYS A 85 -1.74 -7.71 -16.03
C LYS A 85 -1.15 -6.31 -15.87
N CYS A 86 -1.13 -5.81 -14.64
CA CYS A 86 -0.59 -4.49 -14.34
C CYS A 86 0.94 -4.47 -14.61
N THR A 87 1.40 -3.44 -15.32
CA THR A 87 2.81 -3.21 -15.66
C THR A 87 3.59 -2.46 -14.59
N VAL A 88 2.90 -1.88 -13.59
CA VAL A 88 3.54 -1.18 -12.46
C VAL A 88 4.32 -2.19 -11.61
N PRO A 89 5.61 -1.96 -11.34
CA PRO A 89 6.45 -2.90 -10.60
C PRO A 89 5.91 -3.16 -9.19
N ASN A 90 6.03 -4.40 -8.73
CA ASN A 90 5.58 -4.87 -7.41
C ASN A 90 4.07 -4.71 -7.10
N CYS A 91 3.25 -4.16 -8.01
CA CYS A 91 1.82 -3.96 -7.75
C CYS A 91 1.11 -5.28 -7.37
N ILE A 92 1.43 -6.36 -8.07
CA ILE A 92 0.85 -7.69 -7.83
C ILE A 92 1.26 -8.22 -6.45
N ASP A 93 2.52 -8.03 -6.05
CA ASP A 93 3.02 -8.51 -4.76
C ASP A 93 2.42 -7.73 -3.60
N PHE A 94 2.31 -6.40 -3.72
CA PHE A 94 1.59 -5.59 -2.74
C PHE A 94 0.11 -5.98 -2.65
N LYS A 95 -0.56 -6.24 -3.78
CA LYS A 95 -1.95 -6.74 -3.78
C LYS A 95 -2.07 -8.06 -3.01
N ARG A 96 -1.16 -9.02 -3.23
CA ARG A 96 -1.12 -10.29 -2.49
C ARG A 96 -0.93 -10.08 -0.98
N ILE A 97 -0.02 -9.19 -0.58
CA ILE A 97 0.23 -8.86 0.84
C ILE A 97 -1.01 -8.23 1.48
N CYS A 98 -1.67 -7.30 0.80
CA CYS A 98 -2.91 -6.69 1.28
C CYS A 98 -4.02 -7.74 1.48
N VAL A 99 -4.25 -8.62 0.51
CA VAL A 99 -5.27 -9.69 0.62
C VAL A 99 -4.96 -10.62 1.79
N ARG A 100 -3.70 -11.06 1.95
CA ARG A 100 -3.29 -11.89 3.09
C ARG A 100 -3.53 -11.19 4.43
N SER A 101 -3.20 -9.89 4.51
CA SER A 101 -3.40 -9.09 5.71
C SER A 101 -4.89 -9.00 6.09
N ILE A 102 -5.76 -8.77 5.10
CA ILE A 102 -7.23 -8.74 5.31
C ILE A 102 -7.74 -10.11 5.77
N LYS A 103 -7.29 -11.20 5.14
CA LYS A 103 -7.66 -12.57 5.54
C LYS A 103 -7.25 -12.88 6.98
N LEU A 104 -6.04 -12.50 7.39
CA LEU A 104 -5.58 -12.68 8.77
C LEU A 104 -6.39 -11.84 9.76
N ILE A 105 -6.83 -10.64 9.38
CA ILE A 105 -7.70 -9.80 10.20
C ILE A 105 -9.08 -10.42 10.32
N SER A 106 -9.69 -10.89 9.22
CA SER A 106 -11.01 -11.51 9.25
C SER A 106 -11.01 -12.79 10.09
N GLU A 107 -10.00 -13.65 9.95
CA GLU A 107 -9.81 -14.84 10.78
C GLU A 107 -9.69 -14.50 12.27
N LYS A 108 -8.96 -13.42 12.61
CA LYS A 108 -8.86 -12.94 14.00
C LYS A 108 -10.20 -12.42 14.52
N LEU A 109 -10.95 -11.68 13.72
CA LEU A 109 -12.28 -11.18 14.11
C LEU A 109 -13.29 -12.32 14.32
N ILE A 110 -13.28 -13.34 13.45
CA ILE A 110 -14.12 -14.54 13.60
C ILE A 110 -13.78 -15.29 14.90
N LYS A 111 -12.49 -15.45 15.22
CA LYS A 111 -12.03 -16.05 16.48
C LYS A 111 -12.45 -15.25 17.72
N ILE A 112 -12.48 -13.93 17.63
CA ILE A 112 -12.96 -13.06 18.72
C ILE A 112 -14.48 -13.22 18.90
N SER A 113 -15.24 -13.25 17.81
CA SER A 113 -16.70 -13.42 17.83
C SER A 113 -17.10 -14.78 18.43
N THR A 114 -16.46 -15.86 17.97
CA THR A 114 -16.69 -17.22 18.49
C THR A 114 -16.31 -17.37 19.95
N LYS A 115 -15.16 -16.82 20.39
CA LYS A 115 -14.79 -16.79 21.82
C LYS A 115 -15.81 -16.05 22.68
N ARG A 116 -16.34 -14.92 22.20
CA ARG A 116 -17.37 -14.14 22.91
C ARG A 116 -18.69 -14.91 23.00
N CYS A 117 -19.03 -15.72 22.00
CA CYS A 117 -20.19 -16.60 22.01
C CYS A 117 -20.02 -17.77 23.01
N THR A 118 -18.85 -18.43 23.03
CA THR A 118 -18.56 -19.50 23.99
C THR A 118 -18.45 -19.04 25.45
N LEU A 119 -18.00 -17.80 25.69
CA LEU A 119 -17.96 -17.21 27.03
C LEU A 119 -19.36 -16.81 27.53
N ARG A 120 -20.30 -16.52 26.63
CA ARG A 120 -21.70 -16.22 26.98
C ARG A 120 -22.45 -17.48 27.40
N ILE A 121 -22.21 -18.61 26.73
CA ILE A 121 -22.80 -19.92 27.07
C ILE A 121 -22.33 -20.42 28.46
N LYS A 122 -21.07 -20.14 28.86
CA LYS A 122 -20.53 -20.55 30.16
C LYS A 122 -20.98 -19.71 31.37
N ASN A 123 -21.69 -18.60 31.14
CA ASN A 123 -22.19 -17.73 32.21
C ASN A 123 -23.72 -17.87 32.41
N GLU A 124 -24.35 -18.83 31.74
CA GLU A 124 -25.78 -19.17 31.86
C GLU A 124 -25.98 -20.58 32.46
N GLU A 125 -24.92 -21.20 33.00
CA GLU A 125 -24.95 -22.46 33.78
C GLU A 125 -24.56 -22.22 35.25
#